data_AF-A0A3S4FP24-F1
#
_entry.id   AF-A0A3S4FP24-F1
#
_cell.length_a   1.000
_cell.length_b   1.000
_cell.length_c   1.000
_cell.angle_alpha   90.00
_cell.angle_beta   90.00
_cell.angle_gamma   90.00
#
_symmetry.space_group_name_H-M   'P 1'
#
loop_
_entity.id
_entity.type
_entity.pdbx_description
1 polymer ?
#
loop_
_entity_poly.entity_id
_entity_poly.type
_entity_poly.pdbx_seq_one_letter_code
_entity_poly.pdbx_strand_id
1 'polypeptide(L)'
;MAHWGEQVKKFLSDSPREANTEGGVFPAIFGTVLMVVLMSVVVMPFGVIAAVYLHEYAGKNLLTRLIRIAVVNLAGVPSIVYGVFGLGFFVYLIGGSIDRLFYAESLPNPTFGTPGVLWAALTLALLTLPVVIVSTEEGLSRIPATLRQGSLALGASRAETLWRIVLPMAAPAMMTGLILAIARAAGETAPLMLVGVVKSAPVLPVDDIFPYLHLERKFMHLSFQIYDMAFQSPSVEAARPLVFATAFLLVAIVVGLNLTAMGIRHSLRERYRVWEQ
;
A
#
# COMPACT_ATOMS: atom_id res chain seq x y z
N MET A 1 33.29 -15.71 6.42
CA MET A 1 31.94 -16.14 5.97
C MET A 1 30.98 -16.29 7.14
N ALA A 2 31.24 -17.14 8.14
CA ALA A 2 30.32 -17.36 9.28
C ALA A 2 30.03 -16.10 10.13
N HIS A 3 31.06 -15.33 10.48
CA HIS A 3 30.90 -14.09 11.25
C HIS A 3 30.06 -13.03 10.53
N TRP A 4 30.23 -12.90 9.21
CA TRP A 4 29.45 -11.99 8.38
C TRP A 4 27.97 -12.40 8.33
N GLY A 5 27.69 -13.70 8.17
CA GLY A 5 26.32 -14.21 8.20
C GLY A 5 25.63 -13.99 9.56
N GLU A 6 26.37 -14.10 10.66
CA GLU A 6 25.84 -13.83 12.01
C GLU A 6 25.51 -12.35 12.20
N GLN A 7 26.36 -11.44 11.71
CA GLN A 7 26.09 -9.99 11.75
C GLN A 7 24.88 -9.61 10.90
N VAL A 8 24.75 -10.17 9.69
CA VAL A 8 23.56 -9.95 8.84
C VAL A 8 22.31 -10.47 9.53
N LYS A 9 22.37 -11.66 10.14
CA LYS A 9 21.24 -12.22 10.90
C LYS A 9 20.83 -11.27 12.03
N LYS A 10 21.78 -10.82 12.86
CA LYS A 10 21.52 -9.86 13.95
C LYS A 10 20.90 -8.56 13.42
N PHE A 11 21.43 -8.00 12.35
CA PHE A 11 20.86 -6.80 11.74
C PHE A 11 19.40 -6.99 11.27
N LEU A 12 19.09 -8.15 10.70
CA LEU A 12 17.74 -8.44 10.19
C LEU A 12 16.73 -8.87 11.26
N SER A 13 17.18 -9.51 12.35
CA SER A 13 16.30 -10.09 13.38
C SER A 13 16.16 -9.25 14.63
N ASP A 14 17.17 -8.45 14.98
CA ASP A 14 17.17 -7.74 16.25
C ASP A 14 16.30 -6.49 16.18
N SER A 15 15.84 -6.03 17.34
CA SER A 15 15.19 -4.72 17.45
C SER A 15 16.22 -3.60 17.53
N PRO A 16 15.87 -2.37 17.13
CA PRO A 16 16.75 -1.23 17.24
C PRO A 16 17.08 -0.92 18.71
N ARG A 17 18.32 -0.50 18.96
CA ARG A 17 18.86 -0.08 20.26
C ARG A 17 19.52 1.29 20.12
N GLU A 18 19.78 1.96 21.25
CA GLU A 18 20.47 3.25 21.30
C GLU A 18 19.92 4.26 20.27
N ALA A 19 18.62 4.56 20.32
CA ALA A 19 17.97 5.51 19.41
C ALA A 19 18.17 5.22 17.89
N ASN A 20 18.19 3.94 17.51
CA ASN A 20 18.44 3.43 16.15
C ASN A 20 19.90 3.51 15.68
N THR A 21 20.86 3.75 16.59
CA THR A 21 22.30 3.74 16.26
C THR A 21 22.95 2.37 16.45
N GLU A 22 22.27 1.44 17.10
CA GLU A 22 22.70 0.05 17.28
C GLU A 22 21.52 -0.93 17.13
N GLY A 23 21.80 -2.23 17.06
CA GLY A 23 20.77 -3.28 16.94
C GLY A 23 20.32 -3.57 15.51
N GLY A 24 19.11 -4.11 15.36
CA GLY A 24 18.56 -4.53 14.07
C GLY A 24 17.39 -3.68 13.58
N VAL A 25 16.88 -4.02 12.40
CA VAL A 25 15.83 -3.27 11.68
C VAL A 25 14.53 -4.07 11.53
N PHE A 26 14.40 -5.20 12.26
CA PHE A 26 13.27 -6.12 12.11
C PHE A 26 11.89 -5.43 12.24
N PRO A 27 11.62 -4.59 13.26
CA PRO A 27 10.32 -3.94 13.39
C PRO A 27 9.99 -3.01 12.22
N ALA A 28 11.02 -2.38 11.63
CA ALA A 28 10.85 -1.52 10.46
C ALA A 28 10.60 -2.32 9.18
N ILE A 29 11.27 -3.45 8.98
CA ILE A 29 10.97 -4.40 7.90
C ILE A 29 9.51 -4.84 8.01
N PHE A 30 9.13 -5.33 9.18
CA PHE A 30 7.79 -5.86 9.45
C PHE A 30 6.72 -4.80 9.20
N GLY A 31 6.89 -3.61 9.78
CA GLY A 31 5.93 -2.52 9.61
C GLY A 31 5.82 -2.04 8.17
N THR A 32 6.93 -2.00 7.41
CA THR A 32 6.93 -1.66 5.98
C THR A 32 6.13 -2.68 5.17
N VAL A 33 6.41 -3.98 5.35
CA VAL A 33 5.73 -5.05 4.61
C VAL A 33 4.25 -5.12 4.99
N LEU A 34 3.92 -5.07 6.29
CA LEU A 34 2.54 -5.10 6.77
C LEU A 34 1.72 -3.94 6.21
N MET A 35 2.27 -2.72 6.27
CA MET A 35 1.61 -1.54 5.73
C MET A 35 1.36 -1.67 4.22
N VAL A 36 2.36 -2.12 3.45
CA VAL A 36 2.22 -2.32 1.99
C VAL A 36 1.14 -3.36 1.67
N VAL A 37 1.08 -4.46 2.44
CA VAL A 37 0.06 -5.51 2.28
C VAL A 37 -1.33 -4.96 2.57
N LEU A 38 -1.51 -4.26 3.70
CA LEU A 38 -2.80 -3.66 4.07
C LEU A 38 -3.26 -2.63 3.04
N MET A 39 -2.34 -1.76 2.60
CA MET A 39 -2.60 -0.79 1.54
C MET A 39 -3.02 -1.47 0.24
N SER A 40 -2.33 -2.55 -0.16
CA SER A 40 -2.61 -3.34 -1.36
C SER A 40 -4.01 -3.97 -1.33
N VAL A 41 -4.40 -4.54 -0.18
CA VAL A 41 -5.72 -5.14 0.03
C VAL A 41 -6.84 -4.12 -0.13
N VAL A 42 -6.59 -2.85 0.18
CA VAL A 42 -7.58 -1.78 0.01
C VAL A 42 -7.50 -1.15 -1.39
N VAL A 43 -6.33 -0.74 -1.85
CA VAL A 43 -6.21 0.00 -3.11
C VAL A 43 -6.62 -0.84 -4.32
N MET A 44 -6.35 -2.15 -4.30
CA MET A 44 -6.59 -3.02 -5.44
C MET A 44 -8.10 -3.18 -5.73
N PRO A 45 -8.97 -3.60 -4.79
CA PRO A 45 -10.40 -3.68 -5.05
C PRO A 45 -11.01 -2.32 -5.40
N PHE A 46 -10.69 -1.27 -4.64
CA PHE A 46 -11.29 0.05 -4.85
C PHE A 46 -10.86 0.66 -6.19
N GLY A 47 -9.58 0.55 -6.55
CA GLY A 47 -9.06 1.05 -7.82
C GLY A 47 -9.63 0.30 -9.02
N VAL A 48 -9.73 -1.03 -8.93
CA VAL A 48 -10.32 -1.86 -10.00
C VAL A 48 -11.80 -1.59 -10.17
N ILE A 49 -12.57 -1.51 -9.08
CA ILE A 49 -14.01 -1.21 -9.14
C ILE A 49 -14.23 0.17 -9.78
N ALA A 50 -13.46 1.18 -9.36
CA ALA A 50 -13.55 2.53 -9.93
C ALA A 50 -13.23 2.53 -11.43
N ALA A 51 -12.15 1.86 -11.85
CA ALA A 51 -11.78 1.76 -13.26
C ALA A 51 -12.82 1.01 -14.10
N VAL A 52 -13.31 -0.12 -13.63
CA VAL A 52 -14.34 -0.92 -14.30
C VAL A 52 -15.63 -0.11 -14.43
N TYR A 53 -16.05 0.59 -13.38
CA TYR A 53 -17.21 1.47 -13.45
C TYR A 53 -17.01 2.59 -14.48
N LEU A 54 -15.88 3.30 -14.41
CA LEU A 54 -15.58 4.42 -15.31
C LEU A 54 -15.42 4.02 -16.77
N HIS A 55 -15.02 2.77 -17.04
CA HIS A 55 -14.80 2.27 -18.39
C HIS A 55 -16.01 1.54 -18.99
N GLU A 56 -16.64 0.63 -18.24
CA GLU A 56 -17.69 -0.27 -18.77
C GLU A 56 -19.11 0.26 -18.53
N TYR A 57 -19.33 1.03 -17.48
CA TYR A 57 -20.67 1.46 -17.05
C TYR A 57 -20.92 2.96 -17.18
N ALA A 58 -19.89 3.78 -16.97
CA ALA A 58 -20.04 5.22 -16.95
C ALA A 58 -20.29 5.78 -18.36
N GLY A 59 -21.42 6.48 -18.52
CA GLY A 59 -21.73 7.18 -19.75
C GLY A 59 -20.85 8.42 -19.97
N LYS A 60 -20.93 9.00 -21.16
CA LYS A 60 -20.26 10.28 -21.52
C LYS A 60 -21.05 11.47 -20.98
N ASN A 61 -21.08 11.65 -19.67
CA ASN A 61 -21.76 12.76 -19.00
C ASN A 61 -20.77 13.64 -18.22
N LEU A 62 -21.27 14.79 -17.75
CA LEU A 62 -20.46 15.78 -17.04
C LEU A 62 -19.89 15.23 -15.74
N LEU A 63 -20.63 14.37 -15.04
CA LEU A 63 -20.17 13.70 -13.82
C LEU A 63 -18.97 12.78 -14.08
N THR A 64 -19.04 11.91 -15.09
CA THR A 64 -17.92 11.03 -15.49
C THR A 64 -16.68 11.85 -15.85
N ARG A 65 -16.86 12.98 -16.55
CA ARG A 65 -15.76 13.89 -16.88
C ARG A 65 -15.13 14.50 -15.62
N LEU A 66 -15.95 14.94 -14.66
CA LEU A 66 -15.47 15.49 -13.39
C LEU A 66 -14.72 14.44 -12.57
N ILE A 67 -15.24 13.21 -12.47
CA ILE A 67 -14.56 12.12 -11.75
C ILE A 67 -13.21 11.82 -12.40
N ARG A 68 -13.15 11.73 -13.74
CA ARG A 68 -11.89 11.49 -14.45
C ARG A 68 -10.86 12.60 -14.22
N ILE A 69 -11.30 13.86 -14.23
CA ILE A 69 -10.45 15.01 -13.87
C ILE A 69 -9.98 14.90 -12.42
N ALA A 70 -10.86 14.55 -11.48
CA ALA A 70 -10.50 14.38 -10.08
C ALA A 70 -9.44 13.28 -9.88
N VAL A 71 -9.60 12.12 -10.53
CA VAL A 71 -8.61 11.02 -10.48
C VAL A 71 -7.24 11.48 -10.99
N VAL A 72 -7.19 12.20 -12.12
CA VAL A 72 -5.92 12.73 -12.66
C VAL A 72 -5.33 13.77 -11.71
N ASN A 73 -6.15 14.67 -11.15
CA ASN A 73 -5.69 15.68 -10.21
C ASN A 73 -5.16 15.07 -8.90
N LEU A 74 -5.76 13.97 -8.41
CA LEU A 74 -5.26 13.24 -7.25
C LEU A 74 -3.81 12.77 -7.45
N ALA A 75 -3.44 12.36 -8.67
CA ALA A 75 -2.05 11.97 -8.95
C ALA A 75 -1.05 13.14 -8.81
N GLY A 76 -1.51 14.38 -8.98
CA GLY A 76 -0.69 15.59 -8.88
C GLY A 76 -0.60 16.21 -7.48
N VAL A 77 -1.36 15.71 -6.50
CA VAL A 77 -1.35 16.23 -5.13
C VAL A 77 -0.04 15.81 -4.42
N PRO A 78 0.70 16.75 -3.77
CA PRO A 78 1.89 16.41 -3.00
C PRO A 78 1.60 15.41 -1.87
N SER A 79 2.50 14.45 -1.63
CA SER A 79 2.25 13.35 -0.67
C SER A 79 2.01 13.81 0.76
N ILE A 80 2.61 14.93 1.20
CA ILE A 80 2.36 15.49 2.53
C ILE A 80 0.91 15.92 2.74
N VAL A 81 0.22 16.39 1.69
CA VAL A 81 -1.19 16.80 1.76
C VAL A 81 -2.06 15.58 2.08
N TYR A 82 -1.74 14.41 1.53
CA TYR A 82 -2.40 13.17 1.90
C TYR A 82 -2.17 12.80 3.37
N GLY A 83 -0.98 13.07 3.91
CA GLY A 83 -0.70 12.86 5.34
C GLY A 83 -1.56 13.74 6.24
N VAL A 84 -1.67 15.03 5.92
CA VAL A 84 -2.53 15.97 6.67
C VAL A 84 -4.00 15.58 6.54
N PHE A 85 -4.44 15.21 5.32
CA PHE A 85 -5.79 14.69 5.11
C PHE A 85 -6.03 13.42 5.92
N GLY A 86 -5.11 12.46 5.91
CA GLY A 86 -5.23 11.22 6.67
C GLY A 86 -5.30 11.48 8.17
N LEU A 87 -4.50 12.40 8.70
CA LEU A 87 -4.57 12.79 10.09
C LEU A 87 -5.94 13.43 10.44
N GLY A 88 -6.39 14.41 9.66
CA GLY A 88 -7.65 15.09 9.94
C GLY A 88 -8.89 14.19 9.74
N PHE A 89 -8.94 13.49 8.61
CA PHE A 89 -10.11 12.71 8.21
C PHE A 89 -10.09 11.29 8.79
N PHE A 90 -9.00 10.53 8.61
CA PHE A 90 -8.98 9.14 9.08
C PHE A 90 -8.78 9.05 10.58
N VAL A 91 -7.79 9.76 11.14
CA VAL A 91 -7.48 9.65 12.57
C VAL A 91 -8.52 10.42 13.40
N TYR A 92 -8.65 11.74 13.22
CA TYR A 92 -9.47 12.55 14.12
C TYR A 92 -10.97 12.43 13.85
N LEU A 93 -11.40 12.48 12.59
CA LEU A 93 -12.83 12.38 12.28
C LEU A 93 -13.33 10.94 12.39
N ILE A 94 -12.80 10.00 11.61
CA ILE A 94 -13.28 8.62 11.60
C ILE A 94 -12.85 7.89 12.87
N GLY A 95 -11.57 7.82 13.18
CA GLY A 95 -11.05 7.14 14.37
C GLY A 95 -11.61 7.71 15.66
N GLY A 96 -11.66 9.04 15.79
CA GLY A 96 -12.29 9.70 16.93
C GLY A 96 -13.81 9.44 17.05
N SER A 97 -14.52 9.30 15.92
CA SER A 97 -15.94 8.91 15.95
C SER A 97 -16.13 7.46 16.36
N ILE A 98 -15.28 6.54 15.86
CA ILE A 98 -15.29 5.13 16.27
C ILE A 98 -15.06 5.02 17.77
N ASP A 99 -14.09 5.76 18.32
CA ASP A 99 -13.80 5.72 19.76
C ASP A 99 -14.98 6.23 20.58
N ARG A 100 -15.65 7.31 20.16
CA ARG A 100 -16.85 7.80 20.87
C ARG A 100 -18.01 6.81 20.84
N LEU A 101 -18.14 6.02 19.78
CA LEU A 101 -19.26 5.09 19.60
C LEU A 101 -19.00 3.73 20.25
N PHE A 102 -17.77 3.21 20.18
CA PHE A 102 -17.44 1.84 20.55
C PHE A 102 -16.39 1.72 21.66
N TYR A 103 -15.62 2.77 21.93
CA TYR A 103 -14.53 2.78 22.93
C TYR A 103 -14.63 3.97 23.87
N ALA A 104 -15.86 4.40 24.22
CA ALA A 104 -16.04 5.59 25.04
C ALA A 104 -15.37 5.48 26.42
N GLU A 105 -15.25 4.26 26.94
CA GLU A 105 -14.59 3.95 28.22
C GLU A 105 -13.06 4.08 28.19
N SER A 106 -12.41 4.02 27.00
CA SER A 106 -10.96 4.19 26.89
C SER A 106 -10.52 5.67 26.85
N LEU A 107 -11.46 6.58 26.66
CA LEU A 107 -11.19 8.02 26.65
C LEU A 107 -10.70 8.50 28.04
N PRO A 108 -9.65 9.34 28.11
CA PRO A 108 -9.11 10.19 27.04
C PRO A 108 -7.99 9.56 26.19
N ASN A 109 -7.70 8.25 26.33
CA ASN A 109 -6.69 7.55 25.55
C ASN A 109 -7.37 6.82 24.36
N PRO A 110 -7.53 7.49 23.20
CA PRO A 110 -8.24 6.92 22.05
C PRO A 110 -7.57 5.63 21.55
N THR A 111 -8.39 4.67 21.12
CA THR A 111 -7.94 3.43 20.48
C THR A 111 -7.68 3.68 19.00
N PHE A 112 -8.67 4.19 18.28
CA PHE A 112 -8.60 4.47 16.84
C PHE A 112 -8.37 5.95 16.51
N GLY A 113 -8.70 6.87 17.41
CA GLY A 113 -8.44 8.31 17.30
C GLY A 113 -6.97 8.72 17.48
N THR A 114 -6.03 7.78 17.29
CA THR A 114 -4.59 7.98 17.32
C THR A 114 -3.96 7.49 16.00
N PRO A 115 -2.83 8.07 15.57
CA PRO A 115 -2.03 7.54 14.46
C PRO A 115 -1.71 6.04 14.64
N GLY A 116 -1.80 5.27 13.55
CA GLY A 116 -1.65 3.80 13.55
C GLY A 116 -1.50 3.21 12.14
N VAL A 117 -1.19 1.92 12.05
CA VAL A 117 -0.91 1.24 10.76
C VAL A 117 -2.12 1.22 9.83
N LEU A 118 -3.35 1.15 10.37
CA LEU A 118 -4.59 1.24 9.59
C LEU A 118 -4.66 2.55 8.79
N TRP A 119 -4.51 3.68 9.47
CA TRP A 119 -4.65 5.00 8.89
C TRP A 119 -3.53 5.30 7.91
N ALA A 120 -2.32 4.83 8.19
CA ALA A 120 -1.20 4.84 7.25
C ALA A 120 -1.53 4.08 5.96
N ALA A 121 -2.03 2.85 6.08
CA ALA A 121 -2.39 2.02 4.93
C ALA A 121 -3.50 2.65 4.09
N LEU A 122 -4.56 3.20 4.71
CA LEU A 122 -5.66 3.88 4.02
C LEU A 122 -5.21 5.18 3.35
N THR A 123 -4.33 5.95 4.00
CA THR A 123 -3.76 7.18 3.44
C THR A 123 -2.93 6.88 2.19
N LEU A 124 -2.07 5.86 2.25
CA LEU A 124 -1.28 5.46 1.09
C LEU A 124 -2.12 4.76 0.01
N ALA A 125 -3.18 4.06 0.37
CA ALA A 125 -4.13 3.53 -0.59
C ALA A 125 -4.77 4.66 -1.40
N LEU A 126 -5.19 5.76 -0.75
CA LEU A 126 -5.72 6.92 -1.43
C LEU A 126 -4.69 7.59 -2.34
N LEU A 127 -3.45 7.76 -1.86
CA LEU A 127 -2.34 8.36 -2.61
C LEU A 127 -1.99 7.53 -3.87
N THR A 128 -2.08 6.20 -3.80
CA THR A 128 -1.73 5.29 -4.90
C THR A 128 -2.92 4.90 -5.79
N LEU A 129 -4.15 5.21 -5.37
CA LEU A 129 -5.39 4.88 -6.07
C LEU A 129 -5.40 5.31 -7.56
N PRO A 130 -4.95 6.52 -7.94
CA PRO A 130 -4.98 6.95 -9.33
C PRO A 130 -4.13 6.05 -10.25
N VAL A 131 -3.02 5.52 -9.74
CA VAL A 131 -2.11 4.64 -10.50
C VAL A 131 -2.82 3.33 -10.85
N VAL A 132 -3.56 2.75 -9.89
CA VAL A 132 -4.32 1.51 -10.10
C VAL A 132 -5.50 1.74 -11.05
N ILE A 133 -6.21 2.87 -10.91
CA ILE A 133 -7.34 3.22 -11.80
C ILE A 133 -6.86 3.33 -13.24
N VAL A 134 -5.85 4.17 -13.50
CA VAL A 134 -5.34 4.43 -14.85
C VAL A 134 -4.80 3.15 -15.49
N SER A 135 -4.00 2.37 -14.75
CA SER A 135 -3.46 1.11 -15.26
C SER A 135 -4.57 0.11 -15.62
N THR A 136 -5.63 0.05 -14.82
CA THR A 136 -6.77 -0.84 -15.08
C THR A 136 -7.60 -0.37 -16.28
N GLU A 137 -7.91 0.93 -16.40
CA GLU A 137 -8.61 1.48 -17.56
C GLU A 137 -7.82 1.28 -18.86
N GLU A 138 -6.50 1.47 -18.82
CA GLU A 138 -5.61 1.17 -19.95
C GLU A 138 -5.66 -0.31 -20.34
N GLY A 139 -5.76 -1.21 -19.37
CA GLY A 139 -5.97 -2.64 -19.64
C GLY A 139 -7.31 -2.91 -20.33
N LEU A 140 -8.39 -2.36 -19.79
CA LEU A 140 -9.75 -2.56 -20.28
C LEU A 140 -9.93 -2.02 -21.71
N SER A 141 -9.35 -0.85 -22.00
CA SER A 141 -9.42 -0.20 -23.31
C SER A 141 -8.69 -0.94 -24.43
N ARG A 142 -7.74 -1.82 -24.11
CA ARG A 142 -7.04 -2.67 -25.09
C ARG A 142 -7.87 -3.88 -25.54
N ILE A 143 -8.92 -4.23 -24.82
CA ILE A 143 -9.76 -5.39 -25.13
C ILE A 143 -10.67 -5.04 -26.31
N PRO A 144 -10.65 -5.80 -27.42
CA PRO A 144 -11.49 -5.54 -28.58
C PRO A 144 -13.00 -5.54 -28.25
N ALA A 145 -13.76 -4.62 -28.84
CA ALA A 145 -15.21 -4.56 -28.67
C ALA A 145 -15.92 -5.80 -29.22
N THR A 146 -15.33 -6.47 -30.22
CA THR A 146 -15.85 -7.69 -30.85
C THR A 146 -16.01 -8.84 -29.86
N LEU A 147 -15.12 -8.98 -28.87
CA LEU A 147 -15.23 -10.01 -27.84
C LEU A 147 -16.45 -9.77 -26.94
N ARG A 148 -16.71 -8.51 -26.58
CA ARG A 148 -17.89 -8.13 -25.81
C ARG A 148 -19.18 -8.41 -26.59
N GLN A 149 -19.20 -8.00 -27.86
CA GLN A 149 -20.36 -8.21 -28.74
C GLN A 149 -20.60 -9.70 -29.03
N GLY A 150 -19.55 -10.48 -29.25
CA GLY A 150 -19.65 -11.94 -29.47
C GLY A 150 -20.19 -12.67 -28.25
N SER A 151 -19.72 -12.32 -27.05
CA SER A 151 -20.25 -12.86 -25.79
C SER A 151 -21.75 -12.57 -25.63
N LEU A 152 -22.17 -11.32 -25.87
CA LEU A 152 -23.58 -10.93 -25.80
C LEU A 152 -24.44 -11.63 -26.87
N ALA A 153 -23.90 -11.84 -28.08
CA ALA A 153 -24.61 -12.53 -29.17
C ALA A 153 -24.85 -14.02 -28.86
N LEU A 154 -24.01 -14.63 -28.03
CA LEU A 154 -24.19 -16.00 -27.52
C LEU A 154 -25.18 -16.08 -26.34
N GLY A 155 -25.85 -14.97 -26.01
CA GLY A 155 -26.84 -14.88 -24.93
C GLY A 155 -26.24 -14.64 -23.54
N ALA A 156 -24.94 -14.39 -23.41
CA ALA A 156 -24.34 -14.03 -22.13
C ALA A 156 -24.81 -12.64 -21.69
N SER A 157 -25.01 -12.47 -20.38
CA SER A 157 -25.27 -11.17 -19.78
C SER A 157 -24.02 -10.27 -19.79
N ARG A 158 -24.22 -8.96 -19.60
CA ARG A 158 -23.10 -8.01 -19.43
C ARG A 158 -22.22 -8.36 -18.23
N ALA A 159 -22.82 -8.82 -17.13
CA ALA A 159 -22.09 -9.24 -15.95
C ALA A 159 -21.25 -10.50 -16.23
N GLU A 160 -21.81 -11.50 -16.92
CA GLU A 160 -21.05 -12.70 -17.31
C GLU A 160 -19.90 -12.36 -18.25
N THR A 161 -20.14 -11.48 -19.22
CA THR A 161 -19.09 -10.97 -20.13
C THR A 161 -17.99 -10.26 -19.36
N LEU A 162 -18.35 -9.42 -18.39
CA LEU A 162 -17.39 -8.72 -17.54
C LEU A 162 -16.53 -9.70 -16.74
N TRP A 163 -17.16 -10.62 -16.01
CA TRP A 163 -16.49 -11.52 -15.09
C TRP A 163 -15.67 -12.61 -15.79
N ARG A 164 -16.16 -13.14 -16.92
CA ARG A 164 -15.54 -14.29 -17.59
C ARG A 164 -14.56 -13.91 -18.68
N ILE A 165 -14.67 -12.71 -19.26
CA ILE A 165 -13.85 -12.29 -20.40
C ILE A 165 -13.06 -11.04 -20.06
N VAL A 166 -13.75 -9.96 -19.72
CA VAL A 166 -13.10 -8.63 -19.61
C VAL A 166 -12.14 -8.54 -18.44
N LEU A 167 -12.55 -8.92 -17.22
CA LEU A 167 -11.70 -8.85 -16.03
C LEU A 167 -10.47 -9.79 -16.11
N PRO A 168 -10.60 -11.06 -16.54
CA PRO A 168 -9.46 -11.93 -16.80
C PRO A 168 -8.45 -11.34 -17.79
N MET A 169 -8.92 -10.78 -18.91
CA MET A 169 -8.04 -10.17 -19.92
C MET A 169 -7.36 -8.89 -19.43
N ALA A 170 -8.02 -8.13 -18.55
CA ALA A 170 -7.45 -6.92 -17.94
C ALA A 170 -6.50 -7.22 -16.76
N ALA A 171 -6.48 -8.45 -16.24
CA ALA A 171 -5.70 -8.81 -15.04
C ALA A 171 -4.21 -8.45 -15.10
N PRO A 172 -3.49 -8.63 -16.23
CA PRO A 172 -2.09 -8.22 -16.32
C PRO A 172 -1.88 -6.71 -16.11
N ALA A 173 -2.82 -5.89 -16.55
CA ALA A 173 -2.78 -4.44 -16.40
C ALA A 173 -3.11 -4.03 -14.95
N MET A 174 -4.14 -4.65 -14.35
CA MET A 174 -4.47 -4.45 -12.92
C MET A 174 -3.28 -4.78 -12.02
N MET A 175 -2.60 -5.91 -12.27
CA MET A 175 -1.39 -6.31 -11.55
C MET A 175 -0.24 -5.32 -11.74
N THR A 176 -0.10 -4.73 -12.92
CA THR A 176 0.92 -3.71 -13.17
C THR A 176 0.63 -2.45 -12.36
N GLY A 177 -0.64 -2.01 -12.28
CA GLY A 177 -1.05 -0.93 -11.40
C GLY A 177 -0.72 -1.20 -9.93
N LEU A 178 -0.96 -2.43 -9.45
CA LEU A 178 -0.62 -2.84 -8.09
C LEU A 178 0.89 -2.83 -7.83
N ILE A 179 1.71 -3.33 -8.76
CA ILE A 179 3.18 -3.31 -8.65
C ILE A 179 3.68 -1.87 -8.49
N LEU A 180 3.18 -0.95 -9.32
CA LEU A 180 3.55 0.46 -9.24
C LEU A 180 3.09 1.12 -7.94
N ALA A 181 1.89 0.77 -7.44
CA ALA A 181 1.38 1.24 -6.16
C ALA A 181 2.24 0.77 -4.99
N ILE A 182 2.63 -0.52 -4.96
CA ILE A 182 3.53 -1.11 -3.96
C ILE A 182 4.87 -0.39 -3.94
N ALA A 183 5.49 -0.23 -5.12
CA ALA A 183 6.79 0.43 -5.25
C ALA A 183 6.76 1.86 -4.72
N ARG A 184 5.67 2.60 -5.00
CA ARG A 184 5.48 3.96 -4.49
C ARG A 184 5.27 3.97 -2.98
N ALA A 185 4.33 3.19 -2.47
CA ALA A 185 3.96 3.20 -1.05
C ALA A 185 5.13 2.80 -0.13
N ALA A 186 5.93 1.80 -0.50
CA ALA A 186 7.10 1.38 0.26
C ALA A 186 8.18 2.47 0.36
N GLY A 187 8.21 3.42 -0.59
CA GLY A 187 9.13 4.56 -0.60
C GLY A 187 8.59 5.83 0.05
N GLU A 188 7.29 5.91 0.36
CA GLU A 188 6.71 7.11 0.96
C GLU A 188 7.16 7.27 2.42
N THR A 189 7.34 8.52 2.85
CA THR A 189 7.79 8.85 4.22
C THR A 189 7.00 10.01 4.81
N ALA A 190 6.89 11.10 4.06
CA ALA A 190 6.25 12.34 4.50
C ALA A 190 4.81 12.15 5.05
N PRO A 191 3.88 11.48 4.33
CA PRO A 191 2.54 11.27 4.89
C PRO A 191 2.55 10.39 6.14
N LEU A 192 3.40 9.37 6.15
CA LEU A 192 3.46 8.37 7.22
C LEU A 192 3.87 8.95 8.58
N MET A 193 4.71 9.99 8.57
CA MET A 193 5.12 10.71 9.78
C MET A 193 3.95 11.34 10.54
N LEU A 194 2.85 11.66 9.84
CA LEU A 194 1.66 12.25 10.46
C LEU A 194 0.66 11.19 10.93
N VAL A 195 0.57 10.06 10.23
CA VAL A 195 -0.57 9.13 10.38
C VAL A 195 -0.26 7.80 11.06
N GLY A 196 1.01 7.49 11.37
CA GLY A 196 1.27 6.30 12.21
C GLY A 196 2.71 5.93 12.50
N VAL A 197 3.69 6.43 11.74
CA VAL A 197 5.08 5.99 11.89
C VAL A 197 5.76 6.65 13.07
N VAL A 198 6.53 5.85 13.82
CA VAL A 198 7.32 6.29 14.97
C VAL A 198 8.77 5.84 14.88
N LYS A 199 9.64 6.53 15.62
CA LYS A 199 11.07 6.23 15.75
C LYS A 199 11.35 4.87 16.39
N SER A 200 10.52 4.47 17.36
CA SER A 200 10.64 3.20 18.05
C SER A 200 9.26 2.69 18.40
N ALA A 201 8.97 1.45 17.99
CA ALA A 201 7.76 0.73 18.36
C ALA A 201 8.18 -0.52 19.15
N PRO A 202 8.04 -0.53 20.49
CA PRO A 202 8.49 -1.65 21.32
C PRO A 202 7.63 -2.91 21.14
N VAL A 203 6.41 -2.75 20.63
CA VAL A 203 5.48 -3.84 20.36
C VAL A 203 5.09 -3.79 18.89
N LEU A 204 5.11 -4.95 18.24
CA LEU A 204 4.65 -5.06 16.86
C LEU A 204 3.12 -4.94 16.79
N PRO A 205 2.58 -4.53 15.63
CA PRO A 205 1.15 -4.63 15.34
C PRO A 205 0.61 -6.07 15.29
N VAL A 206 1.40 -7.08 15.64
CA VAL A 206 1.00 -8.49 15.76
C VAL A 206 1.55 -9.07 17.05
N ASP A 207 0.69 -9.73 17.83
CA ASP A 207 1.06 -10.45 19.05
C ASP A 207 0.06 -11.59 19.36
N ASP A 208 0.22 -12.25 20.51
CA ASP A 208 -0.61 -13.38 20.95
C ASP A 208 -1.97 -12.97 21.55
N ILE A 209 -2.30 -11.67 21.57
CA ILE A 209 -3.53 -11.14 22.14
C ILE A 209 -4.55 -10.96 21.02
N PHE A 210 -5.70 -11.64 21.13
CA PHE A 210 -6.83 -11.49 20.19
C PHE A 210 -7.18 -9.99 19.99
N PRO A 211 -7.34 -9.49 18.74
CA PRO A 211 -7.52 -10.20 17.47
C PRO A 211 -6.22 -10.60 16.75
N TYR A 212 -5.08 -10.65 17.45
CA TYR A 212 -3.73 -10.98 16.99
C TYR A 212 -3.11 -9.94 16.04
N LEU A 213 -3.91 -9.22 15.26
CA LEU A 213 -3.51 -8.11 14.40
C LEU A 213 -4.12 -6.81 14.90
N HIS A 214 -3.27 -5.91 15.39
CA HIS A 214 -3.62 -4.66 16.04
C HIS A 214 -3.38 -3.48 15.09
N LEU A 215 -4.40 -3.17 14.30
CA LEU A 215 -4.34 -2.17 13.23
C LEU A 215 -4.24 -0.73 13.74
N GLU A 216 -4.61 -0.51 15.00
CA GLU A 216 -4.56 0.77 15.69
C GLU A 216 -3.14 1.13 16.18
N ARG A 217 -2.23 0.16 16.24
CA ARG A 217 -0.88 0.39 16.75
C ARG A 217 -0.01 1.16 15.77
N LYS A 218 0.87 1.98 16.36
CA LYS A 218 1.98 2.64 15.65
C LYS A 218 3.01 1.60 15.20
N PHE A 219 3.77 1.93 14.16
CA PHE A 219 4.72 1.00 13.57
C PHE A 219 5.99 1.72 13.13
N MET A 220 7.05 0.94 12.91
CA MET A 220 8.29 1.44 12.30
C MET A 220 8.25 1.21 10.80
N HIS A 221 8.87 2.12 10.04
CA HIS A 221 8.96 2.02 8.60
C HIS A 221 10.39 2.28 8.14
N LEU A 222 10.89 1.51 7.17
CA LEU A 222 12.29 1.56 6.74
C LEU A 222 12.67 2.93 6.16
N SER A 223 11.79 3.54 5.35
CA SER A 223 12.05 4.87 4.78
C SER A 223 12.18 5.94 5.87
N PHE A 224 11.35 5.86 6.91
CA PHE A 224 11.42 6.78 8.04
C PHE A 224 12.65 6.52 8.90
N GLN A 225 13.03 5.26 9.10
CA GLN A 225 14.25 4.94 9.84
C GLN A 225 15.49 5.51 9.14
N ILE A 226 15.56 5.43 7.81
CA ILE A 226 16.62 6.07 7.01
C ILE A 226 16.64 7.58 7.25
N TYR A 227 15.47 8.23 7.19
CA TYR A 227 15.33 9.66 7.47
C TYR A 227 15.79 10.05 8.88
N ASP A 228 15.31 9.33 9.90
CA ASP A 228 15.67 9.56 11.31
C ASP A 228 17.18 9.39 11.54
N MET A 229 17.78 8.31 11.03
CA MET A 229 19.22 8.06 11.17
C MET A 229 20.06 9.09 10.42
N ALA A 230 19.61 9.55 9.26
CA ALA A 230 20.36 10.48 8.42
C ALA A 230 20.30 11.94 8.91
N PHE A 231 19.16 12.38 9.46
CA PHE A 231 18.89 13.79 9.75
C PHE A 231 18.63 14.12 11.21
N GLN A 232 18.22 13.15 12.03
CA GLN A 232 17.82 13.36 13.43
C GLN A 232 18.75 12.68 14.44
N SER A 233 19.73 11.90 13.98
CA SER A 233 20.70 11.23 14.86
C SER A 233 21.77 12.21 15.37
N PRO A 234 22.05 12.24 16.69
CA PRO A 234 23.12 13.07 17.26
C PRO A 234 24.52 12.75 16.72
N SER A 235 24.74 11.51 16.27
CA SER A 235 26.03 11.01 15.78
C SER A 235 25.91 10.50 14.35
N VAL A 236 25.79 11.42 13.40
CA VAL A 236 25.62 11.12 11.96
C VAL A 236 26.76 10.23 11.44
N GLU A 237 28.00 10.44 11.88
CA GLU A 237 29.17 9.67 11.45
C GLU A 237 29.09 8.19 11.85
N ALA A 238 28.58 7.90 13.05
CA ALA A 238 28.37 6.53 13.52
C ALA A 238 27.17 5.86 12.83
N ALA A 239 26.14 6.63 12.45
CA ALA A 239 24.94 6.10 11.79
C ALA A 239 25.11 5.86 10.29
N ARG A 240 26.11 6.48 9.62
CA ARG A 240 26.33 6.37 8.16
C ARG A 240 26.32 4.93 7.63
N PRO A 241 27.04 3.95 8.22
CA PRO A 241 27.01 2.57 7.73
C PRO A 241 25.61 1.95 7.81
N LEU A 242 24.87 2.22 8.89
CA LEU A 242 23.51 1.72 9.10
C LEU A 242 22.52 2.37 8.13
N VAL A 243 22.68 3.65 7.79
CA VAL A 243 21.89 4.35 6.78
C VAL A 243 22.03 3.65 5.42
N PHE A 244 23.25 3.38 4.96
CA PHE A 244 23.47 2.68 3.69
C PHE A 244 22.97 1.24 3.72
N ALA A 245 23.18 0.51 4.81
CA ALA A 245 22.66 -0.85 4.97
C ALA A 245 21.13 -0.88 4.92
N THR A 246 20.46 0.04 5.61
CA THR A 246 18.99 0.14 5.65
C THR A 246 18.42 0.59 4.30
N ALA A 247 19.09 1.52 3.61
CA ALA A 247 18.71 1.93 2.26
C ALA A 247 18.83 0.79 1.25
N PHE A 248 19.95 0.04 1.28
CA PHE A 248 20.11 -1.15 0.45
C PHE A 248 19.03 -2.20 0.75
N LEU A 249 18.74 -2.43 2.03
CA LEU A 249 17.69 -3.34 2.45
C LEU A 249 16.30 -2.91 1.97
N LEU A 250 15.96 -1.63 2.07
CA LEU A 250 14.69 -1.10 1.56
C LEU A 250 14.57 -1.36 0.05
N VAL A 251 15.61 -1.06 -0.73
CA VAL A 251 15.63 -1.35 -2.18
C VAL A 251 15.47 -2.84 -2.44
N ALA A 252 16.19 -3.70 -1.70
CA ALA A 252 16.09 -5.14 -1.85
C ALA A 252 14.68 -5.67 -1.53
N ILE A 253 14.03 -5.13 -0.50
CA ILE A 253 12.64 -5.47 -0.14
C ILE A 253 11.67 -5.02 -1.22
N VAL A 254 11.79 -3.78 -1.72
CA VAL A 254 10.92 -3.27 -2.79
C VAL A 254 11.08 -4.12 -4.05
N VAL A 255 12.31 -4.45 -4.44
CA VAL A 255 12.59 -5.34 -5.57
C VAL A 255 12.01 -6.73 -5.32
N GLY A 256 12.18 -7.29 -4.13
CA GLY A 256 11.60 -8.58 -3.74
C GLY A 256 10.08 -8.60 -3.85
N LEU A 257 9.39 -7.62 -3.25
CA LEU A 257 7.94 -7.47 -3.32
C LEU A 257 7.45 -7.34 -4.77
N ASN A 258 8.14 -6.53 -5.58
CA ASN A 258 7.80 -6.36 -7.00
C ASN A 258 8.04 -7.64 -7.80
N LEU A 259 9.12 -8.39 -7.53
CA LEU A 259 9.38 -9.69 -8.17
C LEU A 259 8.31 -10.70 -7.80
N THR A 260 7.88 -10.77 -6.53
CA THR A 260 6.77 -11.63 -6.11
C THR A 260 5.48 -11.26 -6.84
N ALA A 261 5.13 -9.98 -6.90
CA ALA A 261 3.96 -9.50 -7.63
C ALA A 261 4.05 -9.78 -9.14
N MET A 262 5.24 -9.66 -9.74
CA MET A 262 5.49 -10.04 -11.13
C MET A 262 5.37 -11.55 -11.38
N GLY A 263 5.83 -12.38 -10.44
CA GLY A 263 5.67 -13.84 -10.50
C GLY A 263 4.19 -14.25 -10.46
N ILE A 264 3.40 -13.62 -9.58
CA ILE A 264 1.94 -13.80 -9.54
C ILE A 264 1.31 -13.38 -10.88
N ARG A 265 1.71 -12.22 -11.42
CA ARG A 265 1.26 -11.74 -12.75
C ARG A 265 1.59 -12.73 -13.86
N HIS A 266 2.79 -13.31 -13.86
CA HIS A 266 3.21 -14.28 -14.86
C HIS A 266 2.32 -15.54 -14.82
N SER A 267 2.12 -16.12 -13.64
CA SER A 267 1.27 -17.31 -13.47
C SER A 267 -0.17 -17.05 -13.90
N LEU A 268 -0.73 -15.88 -13.56
CA LEU A 268 -2.06 -15.49 -14.02
C LEU A 268 -2.12 -15.34 -15.53
N ARG A 269 -1.12 -14.70 -16.16
CA ARG A 269 -1.06 -14.53 -17.60
C ARG A 269 -0.99 -15.87 -18.34
N GLU A 270 -0.19 -16.82 -17.86
CA GLU A 270 -0.10 -18.14 -18.47
C GLU A 270 -1.43 -18.90 -18.41
N ARG A 271 -2.15 -18.83 -17.29
CA ARG A 271 -3.48 -19.44 -17.15
C ARG A 271 -4.50 -18.87 -18.13
N TYR A 272 -4.45 -17.57 -18.42
CA TYR A 272 -5.40 -16.92 -19.33
C TYR A 272 -4.99 -17.00 -20.80
N ARG A 273 -3.71 -17.17 -21.11
CA ARG A 273 -3.22 -17.38 -22.49
C ARG A 273 -3.75 -18.67 -23.12
N VAL A 274 -4.18 -19.64 -22.30
CA VAL A 274 -4.87 -20.87 -22.74
C VAL A 274 -6.26 -20.57 -23.35
N TRP A 275 -6.84 -19.39 -23.10
CA TRP A 275 -8.16 -18.99 -23.62
C TRP A 275 -8.09 -18.18 -24.92
N GLU A 276 -6.88 -17.81 -25.37
CA GLU A 276 -6.63 -17.10 -26.64
C GLU A 276 -6.38 -18.04 -27.82
N GLN A 277 -6.27 -19.36 -27.57
CA GLN A 277 -6.16 -20.42 -28.60
C GLN A 277 -7.52 -21.09 -28.81
#